data_AF-T1H3W4-F1
#
_entry.id   AF-T1H3W4-F1
#
_cell.length_a   1.000
_cell.length_b   1.000
_cell.length_c   1.000
_cell.angle_alpha   90.00
_cell.angle_beta   90.00
_cell.angle_gamma   90.00
#
_symmetry.space_group_name_H-M   'P 1'
#
loop_
_entity.id
_entity.type
_entity.pdbx_description
1 polymer ?
#
loop_
_entity_poly.entity_id
_entity_poly.type
_entity_poly.pdbx_seq_one_letter_code
_entity_poly.pdbx_strand_id
1 'polypeptide(L)' 'MNSIEEIFNNITYTNNVQSYSKIYKDRPMSSRDTAVFWIEYVIRHNGAVHMQSPLVHMNAFTQYSLDFILKKML' A
#
# COMPACT_ATOMS: atom_id res chain seq x y z
N MET A 1 32.17 -3.64 5.57
CA MET A 1 31.75 -2.28 5.91
C MET A 1 30.30 -2.40 6.40
N ASN A 2 30.04 -2.02 7.65
CA ASN A 2 28.77 -2.29 8.33
C ASN A 2 27.72 -1.25 7.88
N SER A 3 26.65 -1.67 7.21
CA SER A 3 25.61 -0.77 6.69
C SER A 3 24.94 0.10 7.77
N ILE A 4 24.97 -0.37 9.03
CA ILE A 4 24.49 0.39 10.19
C ILE A 4 25.37 1.62 10.46
N GLU A 5 26.70 1.47 10.39
CA GLU A 5 27.63 2.59 10.61
C GLU A 5 27.51 3.63 9.49
N GLU A 6 27.23 3.20 8.25
CA GLU A 6 26.98 4.12 7.14
C GLU A 6 25.73 4.98 7.38
N ILE A 7 24.63 4.38 7.86
CA ILE A 7 23.39 5.11 8.15
C ILE A 7 23.59 6.12 9.29
N PHE A 8 24.32 5.75 10.35
CA PHE A 8 24.57 6.67 11.48
C PHE A 8 25.50 7.83 11.12
N ASN A 9 26.50 7.59 10.27
CA ASN A 9 27.51 8.59 9.95
C ASN A 9 27.13 9.48 8.75
N ASN A 10 26.19 9.06 7.89
CA ASN A 10 25.78 9.82 6.72
C ASN A 10 24.44 10.54 6.95
N ILE A 11 24.52 11.87 7.12
CA ILE A 11 23.35 12.74 7.35
C ILE A 11 22.32 12.73 6.21
N THR A 12 22.71 12.33 5.01
CA THR A 12 21.85 12.28 3.82
C THR A 12 20.61 11.40 4.06
N TYR A 13 20.78 10.26 4.74
CA TYR A 13 19.66 9.37 5.06
C TYR A 13 18.62 10.05 5.96
N THR A 14 19.08 10.76 6.99
CA THR A 14 18.20 11.51 7.90
C THR A 14 17.48 12.64 7.17
N ASN A 15 18.18 13.41 6.36
CA ASN A 15 17.59 14.51 5.58
C ASN A 15 16.53 14.02 4.59
N ASN A 16 16.79 12.90 3.92
CA ASN A 16 15.82 12.29 3.02
C ASN A 16 14.58 11.82 3.78
N VAL A 17 14.75 11.07 4.87
CA VAL A 17 13.62 10.58 5.69
C VAL A 17 12.77 11.75 6.22
N GLN A 18 13.40 12.83 6.69
CA GLN A 18 12.66 14.01 7.15
C GLN A 18 11.90 14.70 6.01
N SER A 19 12.49 14.81 4.83
CA SER A 19 11.85 15.41 3.66
C SER A 19 10.63 14.60 3.21
N TYR A 20 10.77 13.28 3.09
CA TYR A 20 9.64 12.39 2.81
C TYR A 20 8.58 12.41 3.91
N SER A 21 8.98 12.50 5.18
CA SER A 21 8.05 12.60 6.30
C SER A 21 7.19 13.87 6.21
N LYS A 22 7.78 15.01 5.82
CA LYS A 22 7.04 16.27 5.61
C LYS A 22 5.99 16.12 4.52
N ILE A 23 6.39 15.60 3.34
CA ILE A 23 5.47 15.39 2.21
C ILE A 23 4.34 14.42 2.60
N TYR A 24 4.65 13.33 3.29
CA TYR A 24 3.63 12.36 3.71
C TYR A 24 2.62 12.95 4.71
N LYS A 25 3.07 13.87 5.58
CA LYS A 25 2.22 14.57 6.54
C LYS A 25 1.46 15.74 5.93
N ASP A 26 1.85 16.20 4.74
CA ASP A 26 1.18 17.26 3.99
C ASP A 26 -0.10 16.73 3.35
N ARG A 27 -1.10 16.51 4.19
CA ARG A 27 -2.43 16.05 3.80
C ARG A 27 -3.50 16.78 4.61
N PRO A 28 -4.70 17.00 4.04
CA PRO A 28 -5.73 17.83 4.66
C PRO A 28 -6.33 17.24 5.94
N MET A 29 -6.14 15.94 6.19
CA MET A 29 -6.66 15.24 7.37
C MET A 29 -5.53 14.55 8.14
N SER A 30 -5.64 14.53 9.47
CA SER A 30 -4.70 13.78 10.30
C SER A 30 -4.80 12.28 10.03
N SER A 31 -3.74 11.53 10.31
CA SER A 31 -3.72 10.06 10.19
C SER A 31 -4.88 9.41 10.94
N ARG A 32 -5.21 9.96 12.11
CA ARG A 32 -6.28 9.47 12.97
C ARG A 32 -7.65 9.71 12.33
N ASP A 33 -7.90 10.93 11.86
CA ASP A 33 -9.19 11.30 11.28
C ASP A 33 -9.44 10.53 9.98
N THR A 34 -8.39 10.34 9.16
CA THR A 34 -8.48 9.49 7.97
C THR A 34 -8.86 8.05 8.32
N ALA A 35 -8.26 7.47 9.37
CA ALA A 35 -8.59 6.12 9.80
C ALA A 35 -10.05 6.02 10.29
N VAL A 36 -10.49 6.97 11.13
CA VAL A 36 -11.88 7.04 11.60
C VAL A 36 -12.84 7.13 10.41
N PHE A 37 -12.58 8.03 9.47
CA PHE A 37 -13.41 8.20 8.28
C PHE A 37 -13.58 6.90 7.49
N TRP A 38 -12.48 6.17 7.23
CA TRP A 38 -12.55 4.93 6.45
C TRP A 38 -13.22 3.78 7.20
N ILE A 39 -13.03 3.68 8.52
CA ILE A 39 -13.74 2.70 9.36
C ILE A 39 -15.26 2.95 9.25
N GLU A 40 -15.69 4.20 9.47
CA GLU A 40 -17.10 4.53 9.34
C GLU A 40 -17.62 4.34 7.91
N TYR A 41 -16.81 4.65 6.90
CA TYR A 41 -17.18 4.44 5.51
C TYR A 41 -17.48 2.97 5.21
N VAL A 42 -16.63 2.06 5.68
CA VAL A 42 -16.83 0.61 5.53
C VAL A 42 -18.12 0.17 6.23
N ILE A 43 -18.38 0.67 7.45
CA ILE A 43 -19.61 0.37 8.20
C ILE A 43 -20.84 0.89 7.45
N ARG A 44 -20.82 2.16 6.99
CA ARG A 44 -21.94 2.79 6.27
C ARG A 44 -22.28 2.09 4.95
N HIS A 45 -21.32 1.43 4.32
CA HIS A 45 -21.50 0.75 3.03
C HIS A 45 -21.44 -0.78 3.17
N ASN A 46 -21.81 -1.32 4.33
CA ASN A 46 -21.95 -2.76 4.57
C ASN A 46 -20.71 -3.58 4.13
N GLY A 47 -19.51 -3.10 4.46
CA GLY A 47 -18.26 -3.76 4.13
C GLY A 47 -17.53 -3.22 2.89
N ALA A 48 -18.09 -2.21 2.21
CA ALA A 48 -17.47 -1.51 1.07
C ALA A 48 -16.89 -2.47 0.02
N VAL A 49 -17.69 -3.46 -0.42
CA VAL A 49 -17.27 -4.52 -1.35
C VAL A 49 -16.70 -3.93 -2.66
N HIS A 50 -17.21 -2.78 -3.10
CA HIS A 50 -16.73 -2.06 -4.27
C HIS A 50 -15.30 -1.50 -4.14
N MET A 51 -14.76 -1.35 -2.93
CA MET A 51 -13.36 -0.96 -2.70
C MET A 51 -12.40 -2.15 -2.69
N GLN A 52 -12.91 -3.38 -2.63
CA GLN A 52 -12.07 -4.57 -2.62
C GLN A 52 -11.41 -4.73 -4.00
N SER A 53 -10.17 -5.21 -4.00
CA SER A 53 -9.50 -5.56 -5.25
C SER A 53 -10.28 -6.70 -5.92
N PRO A 54 -10.56 -6.63 -7.23
CA PRO A 54 -11.20 -7.72 -7.96
C PRO A 54 -10.49 -9.07 -7.77
N LEU A 55 -9.17 -9.05 -7.50
CA LEU A 55 -8.35 -10.22 -7.21
C LEU A 55 -8.88 -11.06 -6.05
N VAL A 56 -9.54 -10.45 -5.05
CA VAL A 56 -10.07 -11.16 -3.86
C VAL A 56 -11.17 -12.15 -4.25
N HIS A 57 -11.85 -11.91 -5.37
CA HIS A 57 -12.95 -12.75 -5.85
C HIS A 57 -12.55 -13.61 -7.06
N MET A 58 -11.29 -13.59 -7.47
CA MET A 58 -10.80 -14.37 -8.61
C MET A 58 -10.41 -15.79 -8.20
N ASN A 59 -10.65 -16.75 -9.10
CA ASN A 59 -10.12 -18.10 -8.94
C ASN A 59 -8.59 -18.09 -9.06
N ALA A 60 -7.92 -18.98 -8.32
CA ALA A 60 -6.45 -19.07 -8.30
C ALA A 60 -5.83 -19.17 -9.70
N PHE A 61 -6.47 -19.89 -10.63
CA PHE A 61 -6.01 -20.02 -12.02
C PHE A 61 -5.90 -18.68 -12.75
N THR A 62 -6.89 -17.80 -12.61
CA THR A 62 -6.90 -16.47 -13.22
C THR A 62 -6.00 -15.50 -12.47
N GLN A 63 -5.94 -15.62 -11.13
CA GLN A 63 -5.05 -14.80 -10.30
C GLN A 63 -3.57 -14.97 -10.68
N TYR A 64 -3.15 -16.20 -11.00
CA TYR A 64 -1.79 -16.51 -11.44
C TYR A 64 -1.60 -16.45 -12.96
N SER A 65 -2.59 -15.97 -13.71
CA SER A 65 -2.56 -15.90 -15.17
C SER A 65 -2.20 -17.24 -15.86
N LEU A 66 -2.56 -18.37 -15.24
CA LEU A 66 -2.27 -19.71 -15.77
C LEU A 66 -3.08 -20.00 -17.04
N ASP A 67 -4.22 -19.33 -17.19
CA ASP A 67 -5.05 -19.33 -18.39
C ASP A 67 -4.30 -18.79 -19.62
N PHE A 68 -3.48 -17.75 -19.47
CA PHE A 68 -2.65 -17.22 -20.55
C PHE A 68 -1.58 -18.23 -20.98
N ILE A 69 -0.95 -18.91 -20.03
CA ILE A 69 0.09 -19.91 -20.30
C ILE A 69 -0.53 -21.12 -21.01
N LEU A 70 -1.66 -21.62 -20.52
CA LEU A 70 -2.36 -22.75 -21.10
C LEU A 70 -2.81 -22.45 -22.54
N LYS A 71 -3.37 -21.26 -22.77
CA LYS A 71 -3.82 -20.81 -24.10
C LYS A 71 -2.68 -20.54 -25.07
N LYS A 72 -1.47 -20.23 -24.58
CA LYS A 72 -0.27 -20.06 -25.41
C LYS A 72 0.38 -21.41 -25.78
N MET A 73 0.16 -22.45 -24.98
CA MET A 73 0.74 -23.79 -25.20
C MET A 73 -0.10 -24.65 -26.16
N LEU A 74 -1.39 -24.33 -26.31
CA LEU A 74 -2.31 -24.85 -27.32
C LEU A 74 -2.23 -24.03 -28.62
#